data_AF-A0A260Z9W0-F1
#
_entry.id   AF-A0A260Z9W0-F1
#
_cell.length_a   1.000
_cell.length_b   1.000
_cell.length_c   1.000
_cell.angle_alpha   90.00
_cell.angle_beta   90.00
_cell.angle_gamma   90.00
#
_symmetry.space_group_name_H-M   'P 1'
#
loop_
_entity.id
_entity.type
_entity.pdbx_description
1 polymer ?
#
loop_
_entity_poly.entity_id
_entity_poly.type
_entity_poly.pdbx_seq_one_letter_code
_entity_poly.pdbx_strand_id
1 'polypeptide(L)'
;MSKEIREKTISSNISRFHAQSCHNVTQLSCCGLEHRLCFSTPVRNCDNTDTCKIQIGDEFMCRKSRPEADNIYLTCFDQADVKNKKLWMERVNLNDKFEETVDCLECGETSHKICVFHFEESPFLCRNCSREPGFKKIIETDTSCEIDAFLAEKANEQLEDKDGKISVASFTTSKSIHTKELMPDLITIII
;
A
#
# COMPACT_ATOMS: atom_id res chain seq x y z
N MET A 1 -28.27 25.91 -0.99
CA MET A 1 -27.52 25.49 0.23
C MET A 1 -26.33 24.63 -0.20
N SER A 2 -25.44 25.22 -0.98
CA SER A 2 -24.02 25.55 -0.71
C SER A 2 -23.10 24.33 -0.49
N LYS A 3 -22.25 24.07 -1.50
CA LYS A 3 -21.17 23.08 -1.52
C LYS A 3 -20.25 23.16 -0.28
N GLU A 4 -20.13 24.33 0.35
CA GLU A 4 -19.35 24.52 1.58
C GLU A 4 -19.86 23.71 2.79
N ILE A 5 -21.16 23.41 2.85
CA ILE A 5 -21.72 22.60 3.95
C ILE A 5 -21.32 21.13 3.76
N ARG A 6 -21.23 20.67 2.50
CA ARG A 6 -20.83 19.30 2.16
C ARG A 6 -19.34 19.07 2.40
N GLU A 7 -18.50 20.03 2.04
CA GLU A 7 -17.05 19.99 2.28
C GLU A 7 -16.69 20.05 3.78
N LYS A 8 -17.39 20.88 4.57
CA LYS A 8 -17.21 20.92 6.04
C LYS A 8 -17.68 19.63 6.71
N THR A 9 -18.73 18.98 6.20
CA THR A 9 -19.22 17.70 6.73
C THR A 9 -18.24 16.56 6.42
N ILE A 10 -17.69 16.51 5.20
CA ILE A 10 -16.69 15.51 4.78
C ILE A 10 -15.37 15.68 5.56
N SER A 11 -14.88 16.92 5.71
CA SER A 11 -13.69 17.19 6.53
C SER A 11 -13.92 16.81 8.00
N SER A 12 -15.09 17.12 8.56
CA SER A 12 -15.42 16.73 9.95
C SER A 12 -15.59 15.22 10.14
N ASN A 13 -16.00 14.49 9.10
CA ASN A 13 -16.15 13.04 9.14
C ASN A 13 -14.80 12.34 8.95
N ILE A 14 -13.93 12.79 8.05
CA ILE A 14 -12.57 12.26 7.91
C ILE A 14 -11.77 12.47 9.21
N SER A 15 -11.87 13.66 9.83
CA SER A 15 -11.24 13.94 11.12
C SER A 15 -11.86 13.14 12.27
N ARG A 16 -13.16 12.83 12.24
CA ARG A 16 -13.80 11.96 13.25
C ARG A 16 -13.48 10.49 13.05
N PHE A 17 -13.40 9.98 11.83
CA PHE A 17 -13.05 8.59 11.57
C PHE A 17 -11.55 8.30 11.81
N HIS A 18 -10.67 9.28 11.58
CA HIS A 18 -9.29 9.19 12.08
C HIS A 18 -9.19 9.21 13.62
N ALA A 19 -10.19 9.75 14.32
CA ALA A 19 -10.19 9.89 15.78
C ALA A 19 -11.01 8.82 16.52
N GLN A 20 -11.79 7.99 15.83
CA GLN A 20 -12.85 7.20 16.46
C GLN A 20 -12.70 5.69 16.22
N SER A 21 -11.54 5.12 16.59
CA SER A 21 -11.44 3.71 17.05
C SER A 21 -10.10 3.34 17.73
N CYS A 22 -9.35 4.26 18.35
CA CYS A 22 -8.07 3.93 19.02
C CYS A 22 -8.01 4.25 20.51
N HIS A 23 -9.13 4.48 21.18
CA HIS A 23 -9.12 4.78 22.61
C HIS A 23 -9.11 3.52 23.48
N ASN A 24 -7.90 3.03 23.75
CA ASN A 24 -7.42 2.48 25.03
C ASN A 24 -5.90 2.21 24.89
N VAL A 25 -5.08 3.17 25.31
CA VAL A 25 -3.65 3.19 24.96
C VAL A 25 -2.83 2.54 26.08
N THR A 26 -2.49 1.27 25.91
CA THR A 26 -1.21 0.75 26.41
C THR A 26 -0.15 1.11 25.36
N GLN A 27 0.77 2.01 25.72
CA GLN A 27 1.91 2.34 24.87
C GLN A 27 2.81 1.11 24.71
N LEU A 28 3.30 0.86 23.50
CA LEU A 28 4.22 -0.23 23.21
C LEU A 28 5.67 0.17 23.50
N SER A 29 6.54 -0.81 23.75
CA SER A 29 7.95 -0.55 24.09
C SER A 29 8.81 -0.17 22.88
N CYS A 30 8.36 -0.50 21.66
CA CYS A 30 9.14 -0.28 20.43
C CYS A 30 9.07 1.15 19.87
N CYS A 31 7.92 1.79 19.95
CA CYS A 31 7.71 3.16 19.50
C CYS A 31 6.59 3.75 20.36
N GLY A 32 6.66 5.04 20.69
CA GLY A 32 5.63 5.72 21.51
C GLY A 32 4.25 5.83 20.83
N LEU A 33 4.02 5.04 19.78
CA LEU A 33 2.75 4.93 19.08
C LEU A 33 1.82 3.96 19.80
N GLU A 34 0.57 3.98 19.36
CA GLU A 34 -0.47 3.12 19.90
C GLU A 34 -0.24 1.66 19.51
N HIS A 35 -0.71 0.74 20.37
CA HIS A 35 -0.68 -0.69 20.08
C HIS A 35 -1.37 -1.04 18.76
N ARG A 36 -2.41 -0.29 18.37
CA ARG A 36 -3.20 -0.52 17.16
C ARG A 36 -2.87 0.51 16.10
N LEU A 37 -1.76 0.32 15.39
CA LEU A 37 -1.38 1.19 14.29
C LEU A 37 -2.14 0.78 13.03
N CYS A 38 -3.02 1.63 12.50
CA CYS A 38 -3.78 1.33 11.27
C CYS A 38 -2.88 1.39 10.03
N PHE A 39 -3.09 0.47 9.09
CA PHE A 39 -2.52 0.63 7.75
C PHE A 39 -3.22 1.76 6.99
N SER A 40 -2.52 2.34 6.02
CA SER A 40 -3.11 3.36 5.16
C SER A 40 -4.27 2.79 4.35
N THR A 41 -5.29 3.61 4.12
CA THR A 41 -6.42 3.24 3.25
C THR A 41 -6.06 3.59 1.81
N PRO A 42 -6.05 2.62 0.88
CA PRO A 42 -5.76 2.92 -0.51
C PRO A 42 -6.93 3.66 -1.18
N VAL A 43 -6.58 4.56 -2.11
CA VAL A 43 -7.55 5.10 -3.07
C VAL A 43 -7.91 4.00 -4.06
N ARG A 44 -9.20 3.77 -4.27
CA ARG A 44 -9.68 2.73 -5.20
C ARG A 44 -10.03 3.33 -6.56
N ASN A 45 -9.92 2.51 -7.60
CA ASN A 45 -10.44 2.85 -8.92
C ASN A 45 -11.94 2.56 -8.96
N CYS A 46 -12.69 3.41 -9.66
CA CYS A 46 -14.09 3.12 -9.97
C CYS A 46 -14.20 2.49 -11.36
N ASP A 47 -14.84 1.34 -11.47
CA ASP A 47 -14.94 0.58 -12.72
C ASP A 47 -15.90 1.21 -13.77
N ASN A 48 -16.60 2.28 -13.40
CA ASN A 48 -17.51 2.96 -14.32
C ASN A 48 -16.74 3.85 -15.32
N THR A 49 -15.64 4.50 -14.89
CA THR A 49 -14.83 5.37 -15.74
C THR A 49 -13.38 5.39 -15.25
N ASP A 50 -12.41 5.34 -16.17
CA ASP A 50 -10.97 5.27 -15.86
C ASP A 50 -10.41 6.42 -15.00
N THR A 51 -11.08 7.58 -15.00
CA THR A 51 -10.67 8.77 -14.25
C THR A 51 -11.31 8.86 -12.86
N CYS A 52 -12.34 8.06 -12.58
CA CYS A 52 -13.06 8.13 -11.31
C CYS A 52 -12.33 7.33 -10.22
N LYS A 53 -12.21 7.96 -9.05
CA LYS A 53 -11.52 7.41 -7.88
C LYS A 53 -12.46 7.46 -6.68
N ILE A 54 -12.42 6.42 -5.87
CA ILE A 54 -13.13 6.34 -4.59
C ILE A 54 -12.14 6.73 -3.50
N GLN A 55 -12.38 7.86 -2.85
CA GLN A 55 -11.49 8.42 -1.82
C GLN A 55 -11.64 7.68 -0.49
N ILE A 56 -10.83 8.05 0.50
CA ILE A 56 -10.94 7.52 1.86
C ILE A 56 -12.22 8.05 2.50
N GLY A 57 -13.02 7.16 3.09
CA GLY A 57 -14.31 7.49 3.70
C GLY A 57 -15.49 7.59 2.72
N ASP A 58 -15.24 7.43 1.42
CA ASP A 58 -16.30 7.41 0.41
C ASP A 58 -17.09 6.10 0.45
N GLU A 59 -18.38 6.18 0.17
CA GLU A 59 -19.25 5.03 -0.03
C GLU A 59 -19.14 4.51 -1.47
N PHE A 60 -19.11 3.19 -1.60
CA PHE A 60 -19.01 2.51 -2.88
C PHE A 60 -19.73 1.17 -2.86
N MET A 61 -20.05 0.67 -4.05
CA MET A 61 -20.60 -0.65 -4.28
C MET A 61 -19.48 -1.59 -4.71
N CYS A 62 -19.41 -2.77 -4.09
CA CYS A 62 -18.55 -3.86 -4.55
C CYS A 62 -19.31 -5.17 -4.69
N ARG A 63 -18.76 -6.10 -5.47
CA ARG A 63 -19.36 -7.43 -5.61
C ARG A 63 -19.13 -8.26 -4.35
N LYS A 64 -20.18 -8.93 -3.86
CA LYS A 64 -20.11 -9.83 -2.71
C LYS A 64 -19.08 -10.95 -2.88
N SER A 65 -18.90 -11.46 -4.11
CA SER A 65 -17.95 -12.54 -4.40
C SER A 65 -16.51 -12.08 -4.57
N ARG A 66 -16.28 -10.79 -4.88
CA ARG A 66 -14.96 -10.19 -5.16
C ARG A 66 -14.91 -8.75 -4.65
N PRO A 67 -14.98 -8.54 -3.33
CA PRO A 67 -15.16 -7.21 -2.76
C PRO A 67 -13.98 -6.26 -3.00
N GLU A 68 -12.81 -6.78 -3.36
CA GLU A 68 -11.61 -5.96 -3.62
C GLU A 68 -11.40 -5.64 -5.10
N ALA A 69 -11.93 -6.45 -6.02
CA ALA A 69 -11.63 -6.35 -7.45
C ALA A 69 -12.60 -5.40 -8.16
N ASP A 70 -13.89 -5.52 -7.85
CA ASP A 70 -14.94 -4.79 -8.55
C ASP A 70 -15.47 -3.68 -7.63
N ASN A 71 -15.18 -2.42 -7.95
CA ASN A 71 -15.50 -1.26 -7.11
C ASN A 71 -16.14 -0.16 -7.96
N ILE A 72 -17.35 0.28 -7.58
CA ILE A 72 -18.04 1.37 -8.27
C ILE A 72 -18.46 2.40 -7.24
N TYR A 73 -18.02 3.65 -7.40
CA TYR A 73 -18.41 4.75 -6.52
C TYR A 73 -19.94 4.86 -6.48
N LEU A 74 -20.52 5.15 -5.30
CA LEU A 74 -21.96 5.02 -5.09
C LEU A 74 -22.78 5.82 -6.12
N THR A 75 -22.37 7.05 -6.43
CA THR A 75 -23.07 7.89 -7.43
C THR A 75 -22.90 7.41 -8.87
N CYS A 76 -21.84 6.67 -9.17
CA CYS A 76 -21.62 6.06 -10.48
C CYS A 76 -22.43 4.79 -10.64
N PHE A 77 -22.76 4.09 -9.55
CA PHE A 77 -23.48 2.82 -9.59
C PHE A 77 -24.89 2.94 -10.17
N ASP A 78 -25.55 4.08 -9.98
CA ASP A 78 -26.87 4.34 -10.54
C ASP A 78 -26.84 4.51 -12.06
N GLN A 79 -25.72 4.97 -12.60
CA GLN A 79 -25.52 5.21 -14.04
C GLN A 79 -24.84 4.03 -14.74
N ALA A 80 -24.18 3.17 -13.98
CA ALA A 80 -23.46 2.02 -14.50
C ALA A 80 -24.42 0.93 -15.00
N ASP A 81 -24.09 0.30 -16.13
CA ASP A 81 -24.81 -0.86 -16.65
C ASP A 81 -24.41 -2.14 -15.88
N VAL A 82 -24.86 -2.22 -14.62
CA VAL A 82 -24.56 -3.33 -13.72
C VAL A 82 -25.64 -4.40 -13.75
N LYS A 83 -25.28 -5.59 -14.23
CA LYS A 83 -26.15 -6.76 -14.17
C LYS A 83 -26.31 -7.23 -12.71
N ASN A 84 -27.53 -7.62 -12.35
CA ASN A 84 -27.86 -8.24 -11.06
C ASN A 84 -27.41 -7.44 -9.82
N LYS A 85 -27.99 -6.25 -9.61
CA LYS A 85 -27.72 -5.36 -8.46
C LYS A 85 -27.73 -6.06 -7.08
N LYS A 86 -28.49 -7.15 -6.91
CA LYS A 86 -28.55 -7.96 -5.67
C LYS A 86 -27.21 -8.61 -5.25
N LEU A 87 -26.29 -8.78 -6.21
CA LEU A 87 -24.95 -9.35 -5.97
C LEU A 87 -23.94 -8.30 -5.46
N TRP A 88 -24.35 -7.04 -5.40
CA TRP A 88 -23.53 -5.95 -4.91
C TRP A 88 -23.87 -5.64 -3.46
N MET A 89 -22.89 -5.09 -2.74
CA MET A 89 -23.04 -4.59 -1.39
C MET A 89 -22.36 -3.23 -1.27
N GLU A 90 -22.94 -2.38 -0.45
CA GLU A 90 -22.39 -1.08 -0.11
C GLU A 90 -21.29 -1.23 0.94
N ARG A 91 -20.23 -0.43 0.82
CA ARG A 91 -19.12 -0.33 1.77
C ARG A 91 -18.62 1.10 1.84
N VAL A 92 -17.93 1.41 2.93
CA VAL A 92 -17.15 2.64 3.08
C VAL A 92 -15.68 2.30 2.86
N ASN A 93 -14.96 3.11 2.08
CA ASN A 93 -13.55 2.88 1.81
C ASN A 93 -12.69 3.27 3.01
N LEU A 94 -12.52 2.33 3.93
CA LEU A 94 -11.66 2.41 5.10
C LEU A 94 -10.85 1.12 5.20
N ASN A 95 -9.63 1.21 5.72
CA ASN A 95 -8.80 0.06 6.06
C ASN A 95 -8.93 -0.23 7.56
N ASP A 96 -9.46 -1.40 7.88
CA ASP A 96 -9.66 -1.90 9.24
C ASP A 96 -8.52 -2.81 9.71
N LYS A 97 -7.47 -2.98 8.90
CA LYS A 97 -6.29 -3.74 9.26
C LYS A 97 -5.32 -2.90 10.08
N PHE A 98 -4.73 -3.54 11.07
CA PHE A 98 -3.74 -2.95 11.96
C PHE A 98 -2.41 -3.69 11.83
N GLU A 99 -1.33 -2.97 12.09
CA GLU A 99 0.01 -3.51 12.24
C GLU A 99 0.01 -4.61 13.29
N GLU A 100 0.58 -5.75 12.92
CA GLU A 100 0.69 -6.89 13.82
C GLU A 100 1.70 -6.61 14.94
N THR A 101 1.42 -7.16 16.11
CA THR A 101 2.32 -7.10 17.25
C THR A 101 2.93 -8.46 17.54
N VAL A 102 4.05 -8.44 18.24
CA VAL A 102 4.78 -9.62 18.71
C VAL A 102 5.30 -9.37 20.12
N ASP A 103 5.22 -10.40 20.95
CA ASP A 103 5.69 -10.37 22.33
C ASP A 103 7.08 -10.98 22.44
N CYS A 104 7.96 -10.33 23.20
CA CYS A 104 9.26 -10.89 23.54
C CYS A 104 9.09 -12.15 24.39
N LEU A 105 9.72 -13.26 24.00
CA LEU A 105 9.66 -14.54 24.71
C LEU A 105 10.18 -14.44 26.16
N GLU A 106 11.14 -13.56 26.44
CA GLU A 106 11.75 -13.43 27.76
C GLU A 106 11.07 -12.39 28.67
N CYS A 107 10.94 -11.14 28.21
CA CYS A 107 10.40 -10.07 29.05
C CYS A 107 8.88 -9.86 28.88
N GLY A 108 8.25 -10.48 27.89
CA GLY A 108 6.83 -10.34 27.59
C GLY A 108 6.44 -8.97 27.03
N GLU A 109 7.39 -8.07 26.77
CA GLU A 109 7.10 -6.77 26.16
C GLU A 109 6.60 -6.93 24.73
N THR A 110 5.50 -6.25 24.43
CA THR A 110 4.89 -6.21 23.10
C THR A 110 5.52 -5.13 22.23
N SER A 111 5.77 -5.46 20.96
CA SER A 111 6.30 -4.56 19.94
C SER A 111 5.57 -4.74 18.62
N HIS A 112 5.50 -3.71 17.77
CA HIS A 112 5.05 -3.86 16.39
C HIS A 112 6.06 -4.68 15.58
N LYS A 113 5.59 -5.62 14.77
CA LYS A 113 6.44 -6.47 13.92
C LYS A 113 7.33 -5.63 13.00
N ILE A 114 6.79 -4.58 12.38
CA ILE A 114 7.57 -3.66 11.54
C ILE A 114 8.66 -2.89 12.30
N CYS A 115 8.44 -2.54 13.58
CA CYS A 115 9.43 -1.80 14.37
C CYS A 115 10.64 -2.66 14.70
N VAL A 116 10.43 -3.97 14.88
CA VAL A 116 11.46 -4.93 15.26
C VAL A 116 11.92 -5.82 14.10
N PHE A 117 11.39 -5.60 12.88
CA PHE A 117 11.69 -6.35 11.66
C PHE A 117 11.51 -7.87 11.82
N HIS A 118 10.48 -8.28 12.55
CA HIS A 118 10.20 -9.69 12.81
C HIS A 118 9.06 -10.20 11.92
N PHE A 119 9.44 -10.84 10.82
CA PHE A 119 8.51 -11.39 9.81
C PHE A 119 8.52 -12.92 9.75
N GLU A 120 9.40 -13.57 10.50
CA GLU A 120 9.51 -15.03 10.57
C GLU A 120 8.51 -15.62 11.58
N GLU A 121 8.28 -16.93 11.50
CA GLU A 121 7.47 -17.67 12.48
C GLU A 121 8.28 -18.09 13.73
N SER A 122 9.55 -17.69 13.81
CA SER A 122 10.44 -18.00 14.92
C SER A 122 10.04 -17.22 16.18
N PRO A 123 10.32 -17.71 17.40
CA PRO A 123 10.09 -16.93 18.61
C PRO A 123 10.89 -15.63 18.62
N PHE A 124 10.26 -14.52 19.00
CA PHE A 124 10.88 -13.20 19.04
C PHE A 124 11.60 -12.95 20.37
N LEU A 125 12.84 -12.44 20.30
CA LEU A 125 13.57 -11.86 21.43
C LEU A 125 13.85 -10.39 21.15
N CYS A 126 13.45 -9.52 22.08
CA CYS A 126 13.71 -8.09 21.95
C CYS A 126 15.20 -7.77 22.08
N ARG A 127 15.62 -6.60 21.60
CA ARG A 127 17.03 -6.16 21.62
C ARG A 127 17.69 -6.23 23.01
N ASN A 128 16.92 -5.99 24.06
CA ASN A 128 17.46 -6.03 25.43
C ASN A 128 17.68 -7.48 25.92
N CYS A 129 16.85 -8.41 25.46
CA CYS A 129 16.89 -9.83 25.83
C CYS A 129 17.84 -10.65 24.96
N SER A 130 17.88 -10.40 23.64
CA SER A 130 18.67 -11.19 22.70
C SER A 130 20.18 -11.08 22.93
N ARG A 131 20.66 -9.98 23.54
CA ARG A 131 22.09 -9.64 23.72
C ARG A 131 22.89 -9.57 22.41
N GLU A 132 22.26 -9.80 21.27
CA GLU A 132 22.87 -9.70 19.96
C GLU A 132 22.97 -8.23 19.53
N PRO A 133 24.05 -7.84 18.83
CA PRO A 133 24.07 -6.56 18.14
C PRO A 133 22.88 -6.55 17.18
N GLY A 134 21.99 -5.57 17.34
CA GLY A 134 20.63 -5.61 16.80
C GLY A 134 20.52 -6.03 15.32
N PHE A 135 19.34 -6.53 14.95
CA PHE A 135 19.06 -7.10 13.63
C PHE A 135 19.69 -6.28 12.48
N LYS A 136 20.51 -6.94 11.67
CA LYS A 136 21.13 -6.38 10.48
C LYS A 136 19.99 -6.06 9.49
N LYS A 137 19.58 -4.79 9.40
CA LYS A 137 18.57 -4.31 8.43
C LYS A 137 19.17 -4.20 7.03
N ILE A 138 19.83 -5.25 6.56
CA ILE A 138 20.41 -5.29 5.23
C ILE A 138 19.52 -6.16 4.38
N ILE A 139 18.96 -5.55 3.33
CA ILE A 139 18.38 -6.32 2.24
C ILE A 139 19.56 -6.85 1.44
N GLU A 140 19.91 -8.11 1.66
CA GLU A 140 20.91 -8.80 0.84
C GLU A 140 20.24 -9.15 -0.48
N THR A 141 20.56 -8.38 -1.52
CA THR A 141 20.09 -8.62 -2.88
C THR A 141 21.23 -9.18 -3.72
N ASP A 142 21.02 -10.30 -4.39
CA ASP A 142 21.95 -10.78 -5.40
C ASP A 142 22.01 -9.75 -6.54
N THR A 143 23.16 -9.11 -6.74
CA THR A 143 23.41 -8.29 -7.93
C THR A 143 23.36 -9.21 -9.15
N SER A 144 22.23 -9.18 -9.85
CA SER A 144 21.93 -10.15 -10.89
C SER A 144 22.58 -9.82 -12.24
N CYS A 145 23.08 -8.59 -12.42
CA CYS A 145 23.67 -8.16 -13.69
C CYS A 145 24.75 -7.08 -13.55
N GLU A 146 25.57 -6.95 -14.59
CA GLU A 146 26.67 -5.97 -14.69
C GLU A 146 26.18 -4.52 -14.53
N ILE A 147 24.96 -4.22 -14.99
CA ILE A 147 24.35 -2.89 -14.86
C ILE A 147 24.12 -2.55 -13.38
N ASP A 148 23.64 -3.50 -12.58
CA ASP A 148 23.43 -3.30 -11.14
C ASP A 148 24.75 -3.00 -10.42
N ALA A 149 25.81 -3.74 -10.76
CA ALA A 149 27.14 -3.54 -10.21
C ALA A 149 27.70 -2.16 -10.55
N PHE A 150 27.58 -1.74 -11.82
CA PHE A 150 28.00 -0.42 -12.28
C PHE A 150 27.23 0.71 -11.57
N LEU A 151 25.91 0.58 -11.44
CA LEU A 151 25.08 1.58 -10.75
C LEU A 151 25.42 1.65 -9.26
N ALA A 152 25.65 0.51 -8.61
CA ALA A 152 26.07 0.48 -7.22
C ALA A 152 27.44 1.13 -7.04
N GLU A 153 28.41 0.86 -7.91
CA GLU A 153 29.72 1.53 -7.89
C GLU A 153 29.58 3.05 -8.00
N LYS A 154 28.83 3.53 -8.99
CA LYS A 154 28.59 4.97 -9.18
C LYS A 154 27.85 5.63 -8.02
N ALA A 155 26.88 4.96 -7.42
CA ALA A 155 26.20 5.47 -6.23
C ALA A 155 27.16 5.58 -5.03
N ASN A 156 28.01 4.57 -4.80
CA ASN A 156 28.94 4.54 -3.68
C ASN A 156 30.11 5.51 -3.83
N GLU A 157 30.56 5.81 -5.06
CA GLU A 157 31.56 6.85 -5.31
C GLU A 157 31.11 8.23 -4.81
N GLN A 158 29.80 8.50 -4.84
CA GLN A 158 29.20 9.77 -4.41
C GLN A 158 28.90 9.82 -2.92
N LEU A 159 29.07 8.73 -2.18
CA LEU A 159 28.86 8.72 -0.73
C LEU A 159 30.04 9.38 0.00
N GLU A 160 29.71 10.41 0.78
CA GLU A 160 30.63 11.05 1.72
C GLU A 160 30.95 10.13 2.91
N ASP A 161 29.94 9.41 3.39
CA ASP A 161 30.07 8.38 4.42
C ASP A 161 30.62 7.08 3.80
N LYS A 162 31.84 6.70 4.19
CA LYS A 162 32.50 5.48 3.71
C LYS A 162 32.05 4.21 4.43
N ASP A 163 31.32 4.35 5.55
CA ASP A 163 30.72 3.22 6.26
C ASP A 163 29.32 2.89 5.72
N GLY A 164 28.69 3.85 5.03
CA GLY A 164 27.47 3.62 4.25
C GLY A 164 27.75 2.90 2.93
N LYS A 165 26.95 1.88 2.61
CA LYS A 165 27.01 1.16 1.32
C LYS A 165 25.63 1.09 0.70
N ILE A 166 25.52 1.57 -0.54
CA ILE A 166 24.34 1.39 -1.41
C ILE A 166 24.52 0.11 -2.22
N SER A 167 23.51 -0.76 -2.18
CA SER A 167 23.37 -1.89 -3.10
C SER A 167 22.30 -1.56 -4.13
N VAL A 168 22.48 -2.02 -5.37
CA VAL A 168 21.50 -1.90 -6.45
C VAL A 168 21.14 -3.30 -6.91
N ALA A 169 19.86 -3.55 -7.13
CA ALA A 169 19.37 -4.78 -7.71
C ALA A 169 18.18 -4.49 -8.63
N SER A 170 18.25 -4.99 -9.86
CA SER A 170 17.18 -4.87 -10.84
C SER A 170 16.27 -6.08 -10.80
N PHE A 171 15.00 -5.86 -10.48
CA PHE A 171 13.94 -6.86 -10.63
C PHE A 171 13.17 -6.55 -11.91
N THR A 172 13.38 -7.34 -12.95
CA THR A 172 12.65 -7.18 -14.21
C THR A 172 11.88 -8.45 -14.56
N THR A 173 10.65 -8.28 -15.03
CA THR A 173 9.89 -9.33 -15.71
C THR A 173 10.03 -9.11 -17.21
N SER A 174 10.31 -10.16 -17.99
CA SER A 174 10.35 -10.08 -19.45
C SER A 174 9.07 -9.43 -20.00
N LYS A 175 9.22 -8.40 -20.83
CA LYS A 175 8.11 -7.72 -21.50
C LYS A 175 8.24 -7.91 -23.00
N SER A 176 7.17 -8.31 -23.67
CA SER A 176 7.05 -8.29 -25.13
C SER A 176 6.03 -7.25 -25.53
N ILE A 177 6.35 -6.44 -26.53
CA ILE A 177 5.43 -5.45 -27.10
C ILE A 177 5.03 -5.95 -28.49
N HIS A 178 3.73 -6.01 -28.76
CA HIS A 178 3.23 -6.26 -30.11
C HIS A 178 3.22 -4.94 -30.87
N THR A 179 3.99 -4.86 -31.94
CA THR A 179 3.91 -3.76 -32.88
C THR A 179 2.63 -3.91 -33.71
N LYS A 180 1.84 -2.84 -33.82
CA LYS A 180 0.75 -2.75 -34.79
C LYS A 180 1.23 -1.91 -35.97
N GLU A 181 1.01 -2.41 -37.18
CA GLU A 181 1.31 -1.69 -38.41
C GLU A 181 0.35 -0.48 -38.51
N LEU A 182 0.90 0.73 -38.43
CA LEU A 182 0.17 1.99 -38.53
C LEU A 182 0.30 2.56 -39.95
N MET A 183 -0.16 1.83 -40.96
CA MET A 183 -0.44 2.44 -42.27
C MET A 183 -1.61 1.74 -42.97
N PRO A 184 -2.65 2.46 -43.41
CA PRO A 184 -3.52 1.97 -44.46
C PRO A 184 -2.76 2.01 -45.80
N ASP A 185 -2.90 0.96 -46.60
CA ASP A 185 -2.39 0.92 -47.97
C ASP A 185 -2.89 2.15 -48.73
N LEU A 186 -1.95 2.98 -49.19
CA LEU A 186 -2.25 4.05 -50.14
C LEU A 186 -2.84 3.39 -51.39
N ILE A 187 -4.15 3.57 -51.59
CA ILE A 187 -4.80 3.23 -52.84
C ILE A 187 -4.14 4.08 -53.93
N THR A 188 -3.29 3.46 -54.74
CA THR A 188 -2.82 4.03 -56.00
C THR A 188 -4.03 4.20 -56.92
N ILE A 189 -4.60 5.40 -56.97
CA ILE A 189 -5.50 5.78 -58.05
C ILE A 189 -4.62 6.01 -59.28
N ILE A 190 -4.59 5.04 -60.18
CA ILE A 190 -4.12 5.26 -61.55
C ILE A 190 -5.27 5.99 -62.27
N ILE A 191 -5.04 7.25 -62.61
CA ILE A 191 -5.92 8.07 -63.47
C ILE A 191 -5.54 7.82 -64.93
#